data_AF-Q14K80-F1
#
_entry.id   AF-Q14K80-F1
#
_cell.length_a   1.000
_cell.length_b   1.000
_cell.length_c   1.000
_cell.angle_alpha   90.00
_cell.angle_beta   90.00
_cell.angle_gamma   90.00
#
_symmetry.space_group_name_H-M   'P 1'
#
loop_
_entity.id
_entity.type
_entity.pdbx_description
1 polymer ?
#
loop_
_entity_poly.entity_id
_entity_poly.type
_entity_poly.pdbx_seq_one_letter_code
_entity_poly.pdbx_strand_id
1 'polypeptide(L)'
;MAATASLCSTALQSQISGFGGDLKFRRSSLSPPDSLTSTRRRYQASVKATVRVDKYSKSDIIVSPSILSANFAKLGEQVKAVELAGCDWIHVDVMDGRFVPNITICPLVVDALRPVTDLPLDV
;
A
#
# COMPACT_ATOMS: atom_id res chain seq x y z
N MET A 1 -37.44 40.16 -2.96
CA MET A 1 -36.09 40.62 -2.53
C MET A 1 -35.14 39.43 -2.53
N ALA A 2 -34.34 39.30 -3.59
CA ALA A 2 -33.10 38.50 -3.72
C ALA A 2 -32.55 38.79 -5.14
N ALA A 3 -31.63 39.75 -5.28
CA ALA A 3 -30.16 39.58 -5.37
C ALA A 3 -29.69 39.03 -6.75
N THR A 4 -29.40 39.93 -7.71
CA THR A 4 -28.06 40.27 -8.28
C THR A 4 -27.43 39.16 -9.15
N ALA A 5 -27.45 39.21 -10.49
CA ALA A 5 -26.75 40.09 -11.46
C ALA A 5 -25.30 39.67 -11.80
N SER A 6 -25.11 39.35 -13.10
CA SER A 6 -23.95 39.66 -13.95
C SER A 6 -22.61 38.97 -13.70
N LEU A 7 -22.27 38.01 -14.57
CA LEU A 7 -20.91 37.49 -14.74
C LEU A 7 -20.22 38.26 -15.87
N CYS A 8 -19.30 39.14 -15.49
CA CYS A 8 -18.31 39.77 -16.37
C CYS A 8 -16.96 39.79 -15.63
N SER A 9 -15.95 39.07 -16.16
CA SER A 9 -14.53 39.34 -15.90
C SER A 9 -13.65 38.57 -16.89
N THR A 10 -12.90 39.26 -17.75
CA THR A 10 -11.49 39.68 -17.56
C THR A 10 -10.55 38.50 -17.86
N ALA A 11 -10.06 38.27 -19.09
CA ALA A 11 -9.01 39.03 -19.78
C ALA A 11 -7.74 39.23 -18.94
N LEU A 12 -6.84 38.24 -18.93
CA LEU A 12 -5.41 38.44 -18.63
C LEU A 12 -4.66 37.11 -18.83
N GLN A 13 -3.91 36.97 -19.92
CA GLN A 13 -2.63 36.26 -19.87
C GLN A 13 -1.74 36.74 -21.02
N SER A 14 -0.97 37.78 -20.68
CA SER A 14 0.41 38.08 -21.10
C SER A 14 0.88 37.58 -22.47
N GLN A 15 1.11 38.57 -23.34
CA GLN A 15 2.08 38.57 -24.42
C GLN A 15 3.47 38.15 -23.91
N ILE A 16 4.13 37.24 -24.62
CA ILE A 16 5.58 37.28 -24.82
C ILE A 16 5.80 37.24 -26.32
N SER A 17 6.25 38.37 -26.83
CA SER A 17 6.69 38.61 -28.20
C SER A 17 8.14 38.17 -28.40
N GLY A 18 8.42 37.63 -29.58
CA GLY A 18 9.76 37.66 -30.19
C GLY A 18 10.55 36.36 -30.07
N PHE A 19 10.65 35.61 -31.16
CA PHE A 19 11.90 35.46 -31.92
C PHE A 19 11.61 34.66 -33.21
N GLY A 20 12.08 35.18 -34.33
CA GLY A 20 11.80 34.67 -35.66
C GLY A 20 12.32 33.25 -35.92
N GLY A 21 11.66 32.59 -36.87
CA GLY A 21 12.05 31.27 -37.36
C GLY A 21 10.99 30.73 -38.30
N ASP A 22 11.13 31.06 -39.57
CA ASP A 22 10.33 30.57 -40.69
C ASP A 22 10.38 29.04 -40.77
N LEU A 23 9.31 28.35 -40.35
CA LEU A 23 9.17 26.90 -40.51
C LEU A 23 7.78 26.55 -41.04
N LYS A 24 7.75 26.24 -42.33
CA LYS A 24 6.61 25.80 -43.13
C LYS A 24 5.86 24.65 -42.45
N PHE A 25 4.62 24.90 -42.05
CA PHE A 25 3.71 23.88 -41.52
C PHE A 25 3.10 23.05 -42.67
N ARG A 26 3.79 21.98 -43.06
CA ARG A 26 3.24 20.98 -43.98
C ARG A 26 2.30 20.08 -43.16
N ARG A 27 0.98 20.20 -43.36
CA ARG A 27 0.01 19.22 -42.83
C ARG A 27 0.30 17.85 -43.45
N SER A 28 1.01 16.98 -42.73
CA SER A 28 0.96 15.55 -42.98
C SER A 28 -0.34 15.03 -42.39
N SER A 29 -1.18 14.48 -43.26
CA SER A 29 -2.40 13.73 -42.93
C SER A 29 -2.14 12.74 -41.78
N LEU A 30 -2.79 12.98 -40.64
CA LEU A 30 -2.85 12.03 -39.53
C LEU A 30 -3.72 10.85 -39.95
N SER A 31 -3.11 9.72 -40.28
CA SER A 31 -3.78 8.42 -40.13
C SER A 31 -3.93 8.13 -38.63
N PRO A 32 -5.03 7.50 -38.18
CA PRO A 32 -5.18 7.13 -36.78
C PRO A 32 -4.05 6.18 -36.37
N PRO A 33 -3.50 6.28 -35.15
CA PRO A 33 -2.53 5.31 -34.67
C PRO A 33 -3.22 3.94 -34.55
N ASP A 34 -2.67 2.96 -35.26
CA ASP A 34 -3.05 1.57 -35.12
C ASP A 34 -2.96 1.15 -33.66
N SER A 35 -3.98 0.41 -33.23
CA SER A 35 -4.20 -0.12 -31.89
C SER A 35 -2.92 -0.30 -31.08
N LEU A 36 -2.78 0.48 -30.02
CA LEU A 36 -1.88 0.17 -28.91
C LEU A 36 -2.31 -1.18 -28.33
N THR A 37 -1.77 -2.25 -28.88
CA THR A 37 -1.71 -3.55 -28.23
C THR A 37 -0.79 -3.35 -27.03
N SER A 38 -1.38 -2.84 -25.95
CA SER A 38 -0.79 -2.81 -24.63
C SER A 38 -0.49 -4.26 -24.27
N THR A 39 0.72 -4.69 -24.62
CA THR A 39 1.25 -5.96 -24.17
C THR A 39 1.38 -5.78 -22.67
N ARG A 40 0.36 -6.24 -21.94
CA ARG A 40 0.29 -6.18 -20.48
C ARG A 40 1.43 -7.06 -19.98
N ARG A 41 2.64 -6.50 -19.91
CA ARG A 41 3.83 -7.18 -19.41
C ARG A 41 3.47 -7.53 -17.98
N ARG A 42 3.19 -8.81 -17.75
CA ARG A 42 2.95 -9.37 -16.41
C ARG A 42 4.25 -9.11 -15.66
N TYR A 43 4.29 -8.01 -14.91
CA TYR A 43 5.31 -7.79 -13.91
C TYR A 43 5.02 -8.85 -12.85
N GLN A 44 5.63 -10.03 -13.00
CA GLN A 44 5.75 -10.95 -11.87
C GLN A 44 6.69 -10.24 -10.91
N ALA A 45 6.13 -9.43 -10.02
CA ALA A 45 6.82 -9.07 -8.81
C ALA A 45 7.06 -10.39 -8.06
N SER A 46 8.26 -10.96 -8.26
CA SER A 46 8.79 -11.97 -7.36
C SER A 46 9.07 -11.23 -6.06
N VAL A 47 8.03 -11.11 -5.23
CA VAL A 47 8.21 -10.75 -3.84
C VAL A 47 8.94 -11.94 -3.23
N LYS A 48 10.25 -11.80 -2.97
CA LYS A 48 10.98 -12.78 -2.16
C LYS A 48 10.33 -12.75 -0.78
N ALA A 49 9.58 -13.81 -0.46
CA ALA A 49 9.10 -14.03 0.89
C ALA A 49 10.32 -14.01 1.84
N THR A 50 10.10 -13.51 3.05
CA THR A 50 11.14 -13.38 4.06
C THR A 50 11.70 -14.76 4.42
N VAL A 51 13.03 -14.82 4.61
CA VAL A 51 13.83 -16.01 5.01
C VAL A 51 13.21 -16.83 6.16
N ARG A 52 12.37 -16.21 7.00
CA ARG A 52 11.73 -16.83 8.16
C ARG A 52 10.54 -17.73 7.80
N VAL A 53 9.76 -17.37 6.79
CA VAL A 53 8.57 -18.14 6.37
C VAL A 53 9.00 -19.36 5.57
N ASP A 54 10.09 -19.25 4.80
CA ASP A 54 10.62 -20.33 3.96
C ASP A 54 11.09 -21.56 4.76
N LYS A 55 11.22 -21.44 6.09
CA LYS A 55 11.50 -22.56 6.98
C LYS A 55 10.35 -23.58 7.04
N TYR A 56 9.12 -23.15 6.76
CA TYR A 56 7.92 -23.97 6.91
C TYR A 56 7.49 -24.57 5.57
N SER A 57 7.15 -25.86 5.54
CA SER A 57 6.60 -26.49 4.34
C SER A 57 5.11 -26.18 4.22
N LYS A 58 4.63 -26.01 2.98
CA LYS A 58 3.21 -25.78 2.69
C LYS A 58 2.30 -26.98 3.03
N SER A 59 2.89 -28.17 3.19
CA SER A 59 2.19 -29.39 3.61
C SER A 59 1.90 -29.44 5.10
N ASP A 60 2.55 -28.60 5.90
CA ASP A 60 2.51 -28.70 7.36
C ASP A 60 1.34 -27.89 7.90
N ILE A 61 0.79 -28.34 9.03
CA ILE A 61 -0.27 -27.60 9.72
C ILE A 61 0.41 -26.53 10.56
N ILE A 62 0.19 -25.26 10.18
CA ILE A 62 0.75 -24.08 10.85
C ILE A 62 -0.25 -23.56 11.87
N VAL A 63 0.21 -23.33 13.09
CA VAL A 63 -0.58 -22.70 14.16
C VAL A 63 -0.11 -21.26 14.37
N SER A 64 -1.00 -20.30 14.09
CA SER A 64 -0.76 -18.86 14.21
C SER A 64 -1.73 -18.22 15.21
N PRO A 65 -1.41 -18.18 16.52
CA PRO A 65 -2.25 -17.52 17.53
C PRO A 65 -2.39 -16.02 17.28
N SER A 66 -3.63 -15.51 17.39
CA SER A 66 -3.94 -14.09 17.32
C SER A 66 -3.57 -13.36 18.61
N ILE A 67 -2.82 -12.27 18.48
CA ILE A 67 -2.45 -11.41 19.60
C ILE A 67 -3.64 -10.62 20.17
N LEU A 68 -4.79 -10.53 19.48
CA LEU A 68 -5.96 -9.83 20.00
C LEU A 68 -6.50 -10.44 21.29
N SER A 69 -6.29 -11.74 21.46
CA SER A 69 -6.71 -12.46 22.67
C SER A 69 -5.70 -12.33 23.82
N ALA A 70 -4.54 -11.71 23.57
CA ALA A 70 -3.47 -11.62 24.55
C ALA A 70 -3.67 -10.43 25.50
N ASN A 71 -2.99 -10.48 26.64
CA ASN A 71 -2.89 -9.34 27.54
C ASN A 71 -1.88 -8.32 26.99
N PHE A 72 -2.37 -7.22 26.40
CA PHE A 72 -1.54 -6.16 25.82
C PHE A 72 -0.59 -5.49 26.82
N ALA A 73 -0.91 -5.47 28.12
CA ALA A 73 -0.02 -4.89 29.14
C ALA A 73 1.27 -5.71 29.34
N LYS A 74 1.27 -6.98 28.93
CA LYS A 74 2.38 -7.92 29.05
C LYS A 74 2.66 -8.64 27.72
N LEU A 75 2.48 -7.94 26.60
CA LEU A 75 2.45 -8.57 25.28
C LEU A 75 3.74 -9.34 24.96
N GLY A 76 4.90 -8.82 25.34
CA GLY A 76 6.18 -9.51 25.11
C GLY A 76 6.32 -10.83 25.88
N GLU A 77 5.77 -10.91 27.11
CA GLU A 77 5.74 -12.16 27.88
C GLU A 77 4.75 -13.16 27.28
N GLN A 78 3.59 -12.68 26.82
CA GLN A 78 2.57 -13.51 26.18
C GLN A 78 3.09 -14.13 24.88
N VAL A 79 3.80 -13.36 24.06
CA VAL A 79 4.41 -13.85 22.81
C VAL A 79 5.46 -14.91 23.10
N LYS A 80 6.33 -14.70 24.09
CA LYS A 80 7.30 -15.73 24.50
C LYS A 80 6.64 -16.99 25.04
N ALA A 81 5.53 -16.86 25.77
CA ALA A 81 4.80 -18.00 26.30
C ALA A 81 4.22 -18.88 25.18
N VAL A 82 3.65 -18.28 24.13
CA VAL A 82 3.13 -19.04 22.98
C VAL A 82 4.24 -19.61 22.10
N GLU A 83 5.36 -18.90 21.97
CA GLU A 83 6.56 -19.40 21.28
C GLU A 83 7.10 -20.66 21.99
N LEU A 84 7.20 -20.64 23.32
CA LEU A 84 7.58 -21.81 24.12
C LEU A 84 6.54 -22.93 24.07
N ALA A 85 5.27 -22.60 23.85
CA ALA A 85 4.21 -23.59 23.63
C ALA A 85 4.27 -24.26 22.25
N GLY A 86 5.15 -23.78 21.36
CA GLY A 86 5.39 -24.37 20.04
C GLY A 86 4.50 -23.83 18.94
N CYS A 87 4.07 -22.56 19.01
CA CYS A 87 3.43 -21.92 17.87
C CYS A 87 4.41 -21.69 16.72
N ASP A 88 3.91 -21.74 15.50
CA ASP A 88 4.74 -21.52 14.31
C ASP A 88 4.89 -20.04 14.03
N TRP A 89 3.77 -19.32 13.94
CA TRP A 89 3.70 -17.90 13.57
C TRP A 89 2.95 -17.10 14.64
N ILE A 90 3.02 -15.78 14.58
CA ILE A 90 2.23 -14.88 15.43
C ILE A 90 1.29 -14.08 14.53
N HIS A 91 -0.01 -14.21 14.74
CA HIS A 91 -1.02 -13.50 13.94
C HIS A 91 -1.31 -12.12 14.55
N VAL A 92 -1.22 -11.08 13.73
CA VAL A 92 -1.33 -9.66 14.10
C VAL A 92 -2.50 -9.04 13.34
N ASP A 93 -3.64 -8.92 14.00
CA ASP A 93 -4.84 -8.35 13.38
C ASP A 93 -4.77 -6.81 13.25
N VAL A 94 -4.83 -6.32 12.01
CA VAL A 94 -4.86 -4.89 11.70
C VAL A 94 -6.28 -4.41 11.49
N MET A 95 -6.67 -3.37 12.23
CA MET A 95 -7.98 -2.75 12.18
C MET A 95 -7.80 -1.23 12.11
N ASP A 96 -8.40 -0.62 11.09
CA ASP A 96 -8.17 0.78 10.69
C ASP A 96 -9.29 1.73 11.15
N GLY A 97 -10.30 1.24 11.88
CA GLY A 97 -11.47 2.03 12.27
C GLY A 97 -12.47 2.30 11.13
N ARG A 98 -12.15 1.97 9.88
CA ARG A 98 -12.99 2.21 8.69
C ARG A 98 -13.60 0.93 8.14
N PHE A 99 -12.80 -0.14 8.03
CA PHE A 99 -13.25 -1.47 7.66
C PHE A 99 -13.91 -2.18 8.86
N VAL A 100 -13.34 -1.99 10.05
CA VAL A 100 -13.85 -2.50 11.34
C VAL A 100 -13.89 -1.33 12.32
N PRO A 101 -14.93 -1.17 13.17
CA PRO A 101 -15.03 -0.04 14.11
C PRO A 101 -13.93 0.00 15.18
N ASN A 102 -13.22 -1.11 15.38
CA ASN A 102 -12.08 -1.21 16.29
C ASN A 102 -10.82 -0.65 15.62
N ILE A 103 -9.91 -0.07 16.41
CA ILE A 103 -8.63 0.45 15.94
C ILE A 103 -7.52 -0.35 16.61
N THR A 104 -6.62 -0.97 15.84
CA THR A 104 -5.37 -1.54 16.36
C THR A 104 -4.16 -0.69 15.98
N ILE A 105 -3.23 -0.57 16.94
CA ILE A 105 -2.00 0.24 16.82
C ILE A 105 -0.90 -0.61 16.14
N CYS A 106 -1.11 -0.96 14.88
CA CYS A 106 -0.39 -2.09 14.29
C CYS A 106 1.12 -1.85 14.03
N PRO A 107 1.57 -0.75 13.40
CA PRO A 107 3.00 -0.58 13.10
C PRO A 107 3.88 -0.56 14.35
N LEU A 108 3.43 0.13 15.40
CA LEU A 108 4.19 0.23 16.65
C LEU A 108 4.25 -1.11 17.41
N VAL A 109 3.18 -1.92 17.34
CA VAL A 109 3.16 -3.25 17.96
C VAL A 109 4.09 -4.20 17.21
N VAL A 110 4.08 -4.19 15.89
CA VAL A 110 4.98 -5.01 15.06
C VAL A 110 6.45 -4.64 15.35
N ASP A 111 6.77 -3.35 15.38
CA ASP A 111 8.12 -2.88 15.69
C ASP A 111 8.57 -3.27 17.12
N ALA A 112 7.66 -3.19 18.09
CA ALA A 112 7.93 -3.59 19.47
C ALA A 112 8.08 -5.10 19.65
N LEU A 113 7.36 -5.91 18.88
CA LEU A 113 7.42 -7.37 18.91
C LEU A 113 8.62 -7.93 18.15
N ARG A 114 9.13 -7.21 17.16
CA ARG A 114 10.24 -7.69 16.34
C ARG A 114 11.51 -8.10 17.11
N PRO A 115 11.97 -7.37 18.15
CA PRO A 115 13.10 -7.82 18.96
C PRO A 115 12.73 -8.91 20.00
N VAL A 116 11.44 -9.21 20.19
CA VAL A 116 10.97 -10.16 21.22
C VAL A 116 10.97 -11.60 20.71
N THR A 117 10.64 -11.80 19.43
CA THR A 117 10.50 -13.12 18.80
C THR A 117 11.11 -13.16 17.41
N ASP A 118 11.69 -14.30 17.04
CA ASP A 118 12.19 -14.56 15.69
C ASP A 118 11.15 -15.20 14.77
N LEU A 119 9.99 -15.58 15.31
CA LEU A 119 8.91 -16.18 14.53
C LEU A 119 8.39 -15.21 13.44
N PRO A 120 7.83 -15.73 12.34
CA PRO A 120 7.13 -14.91 11.37
C PRO A 120 5.96 -14.17 12.03
N LEU A 121 5.86 -12.87 11.76
CA LEU A 121 4.70 -12.06 12.09
C LEU A 121 3.78 -12.06 10.86
N ASP A 122 2.59 -12.60 11.04
CA ASP A 122 1.55 -12.71 10.02
C ASP A 122 0.57 -11.53 10.21
N VAL A 123 0.51 -10.62 9.24
CA VAL A 123 -0.15 -9.31 9.33
C VAL A 123 -1.11 -9.13 8.15
#